data_AF-A0A8B6LXW1-F1
#
_entry.id   AF-A0A8B6LXW1-F1
#
_cell.length_a   1.000
_cell.length_b   1.000
_cell.length_c   1.000
_cell.angle_alpha   90.00
_cell.angle_beta   90.00
_cell.angle_gamma   90.00
#
_symmetry.space_group_name_H-M   'P 1'
#
loop_
_entity.id
_entity.type
_entity.pdbx_description
1 polymer ?
#
loop_
_entity_poly.entity_id
_entity_poly.type
_entity_poly.pdbx_seq_one_letter_code
_entity_poly.pdbx_strand_id
1 'polypeptide(L)'
;MSLRPKYITFDCFGTLTRFRMGELTRDIFADRIPPEQVGRFIADFSANRFDEVLGARQPYEVVLRNAIRRLCRKWKHQYLDSDAQKYYDAVPTWSPHENGPAGLAKIANEIPLVILSNDIDLALT
;
A
#
# COMPACT_ATOMS: atom_id res chain seq x y z
N MET A 1 14.12 -29.36 24.14
CA MET A 1 12.76 -28.76 24.18
C MET A 1 12.40 -28.35 22.75
N SER A 2 11.21 -28.70 22.27
CA SER A 2 10.71 -28.22 20.97
C SER A 2 10.03 -26.85 21.16
N LEU A 3 10.40 -25.88 20.34
CA LEU A 3 9.81 -24.53 20.35
C LEU A 3 8.52 -24.56 19.51
N ARG A 4 7.35 -24.46 20.15
CA ARG A 4 6.06 -24.27 19.45
C ARG A 4 5.59 -22.81 19.60
N PRO A 5 5.44 -22.05 18.51
CA PRO A 5 4.88 -20.70 18.56
C PRO A 5 3.44 -20.68 19.08
N LYS A 6 3.08 -19.65 19.85
CA LYS A 6 1.69 -19.45 20.33
C LYS A 6 0.80 -18.76 19.30
N TYR A 7 1.41 -17.94 18.43
CA TYR A 7 0.74 -17.16 17.38
C TYR A 7 1.67 -17.05 16.17
N ILE A 8 1.09 -16.86 15.00
CA ILE A 8 1.80 -16.39 13.80
C ILE A 8 1.16 -15.06 13.40
N THR A 9 1.95 -13.99 13.40
CA THR A 9 1.50 -12.66 12.96
C THR A 9 1.89 -12.41 11.51
N PHE A 10 0.99 -11.80 10.75
CA PHE A 10 1.25 -11.34 9.39
C PHE A 10 1.05 -9.83 9.30
N ASP A 11 1.93 -9.17 8.56
CA ASP A 11 1.60 -7.86 8.01
C ASP A 11 0.45 -7.99 6.99
N CYS A 12 -0.30 -6.91 6.76
CA CYS A 12 -1.43 -6.91 5.84
C CYS A 12 -1.03 -6.47 4.43
N PHE A 13 -0.55 -5.23 4.27
CA PHE A 13 -0.43 -4.57 2.98
C PHE A 13 0.87 -4.93 2.26
N GLY A 14 0.76 -5.66 1.15
CA GLY A 14 1.91 -6.17 0.39
C GLY A 14 2.36 -7.56 0.82
N THR A 15 1.81 -8.06 1.94
CA THR A 15 2.02 -9.43 2.42
C THR A 15 0.77 -10.29 2.16
N LEU A 16 -0.39 -9.89 2.70
CA LEU A 16 -1.66 -10.60 2.52
C LEU A 16 -2.46 -10.01 1.36
N THR A 17 -2.53 -8.68 1.26
CA THR A 17 -3.21 -7.95 0.20
C THR A 17 -2.23 -7.42 -0.84
N ARG A 18 -2.65 -7.38 -2.10
CA ARG A 18 -1.81 -6.84 -3.17
C ARG A 18 -1.72 -5.32 -3.03
N PHE A 19 -0.53 -4.81 -2.76
CA PHE A 19 -0.30 -3.36 -2.63
C PHE A 19 -0.13 -2.68 -3.99
N ARG A 20 -1.24 -2.43 -4.69
CA ARG A 20 -1.29 -2.03 -6.12
C ARG A 20 -1.01 -0.54 -6.39
N MET A 21 -0.21 0.12 -5.56
CA MET A 21 0.12 1.55 -5.71
C MET A 21 0.73 1.90 -7.07
N GLY A 22 1.66 1.08 -7.56
CA GLY A 22 2.33 1.32 -8.84
C GLY A 22 1.40 1.17 -10.04
N GLU A 23 0.52 0.16 -10.02
CA GLU A 23 -0.50 -0.07 -11.05
C GLU A 23 -1.47 1.10 -11.09
N LEU A 24 -2.03 1.49 -9.94
CA LEU A 24 -2.95 2.63 -9.84
C LEU A 24 -2.29 3.95 -10.26
N THR A 25 -0.99 4.14 -9.97
CA THR A 25 -0.24 5.32 -10.41
C THR A 25 -0.12 5.38 -11.92
N ARG A 26 0.12 4.24 -12.57
CA ARG A 26 0.14 4.15 -14.03
C ARG A 26 -1.21 4.57 -14.61
N ASP A 27 -2.31 4.13 -14.01
CA ASP A 27 -3.65 4.42 -14.51
C ASP A 27 -4.03 5.89 -14.30
N ILE A 28 -3.78 6.46 -13.12
CA ILE A 28 -4.13 7.86 -12.79
C ILE A 28 -3.34 8.86 -13.65
N PHE A 29 -2.09 8.55 -13.99
CA PHE A 29 -1.17 9.44 -14.70
C PHE A 29 -0.90 9.04 -16.16
N ALA A 30 -1.68 8.10 -16.72
CA ALA A 30 -1.48 7.55 -18.07
C ALA A 30 -1.35 8.64 -19.15
N ASP A 31 -2.20 9.67 -19.08
CA ASP A 31 -2.22 10.78 -20.06
C ASP A 31 -1.23 11.90 -19.75
N ARG A 32 -0.49 11.82 -18.63
CA ARG A 32 0.38 12.90 -18.14
C ARG A 32 1.85 12.54 -18.18
N ILE A 33 2.17 11.24 -18.16
CA ILE A 33 3.53 10.72 -18.09
C ILE A 33 3.81 9.89 -19.34
N PRO A 34 4.87 10.20 -20.10
CA PRO A 34 5.29 9.38 -21.22
C PRO A 34 5.56 7.92 -20.79
N PRO A 35 5.15 6.90 -21.58
CA PRO A 35 5.27 5.49 -21.20
C PRO A 35 6.67 5.07 -20.74
N GLU A 36 7.71 5.63 -21.36
CA GLU A 36 9.12 5.38 -21.04
C GLU A 36 9.55 5.94 -19.68
N GLN A 37 8.81 6.89 -19.12
CA GLN A 37 9.11 7.54 -17.84
C GLN A 37 8.27 7.02 -16.67
N VAL A 38 7.20 6.27 -16.95
CA VAL A 38 6.27 5.74 -15.92
C VAL A 38 7.00 4.96 -14.83
N GLY A 39 8.00 4.15 -15.19
CA GLY A 39 8.78 3.39 -14.21
C GLY A 39 9.51 4.29 -13.20
N ARG A 40 10.14 5.36 -13.69
CA ARG A 40 10.82 6.35 -12.83
C ARG A 40 9.83 7.16 -12.00
N PHE A 41 8.68 7.52 -12.58
CA PHE A 41 7.62 8.24 -11.89
C PHE A 41 7.07 7.44 -10.69
N ILE A 42 6.81 6.13 -10.89
CA ILE A 42 6.38 5.22 -9.83
C ILE A 42 7.47 5.05 -8.75
N ALA A 43 8.73 4.94 -9.16
CA ALA A 43 9.86 4.84 -8.21
C ALA A 43 9.96 6.09 -7.32
N ASP A 44 9.83 7.28 -7.91
CA ASP A 44 9.80 8.54 -7.18
C ASP A 44 8.60 8.64 -6.24
N PHE A 45 7.42 8.18 -6.68
CA PHE A 45 6.25 8.13 -5.81
C PHE A 45 6.49 7.20 -4.61
N SER A 46 7.09 6.04 -4.84
CA SER A 46 7.43 5.09 -3.77
C SER A 46 8.42 5.70 -2.77
N ALA A 47 9.45 6.39 -3.25
CA ALA A 47 10.41 7.08 -2.40
C ALA A 47 9.75 8.20 -1.57
N ASN A 48 8.88 9.02 -2.18
CA ASN A 48 8.16 10.06 -1.47
C ASN A 48 7.28 9.48 -0.36
N ARG A 49 6.51 8.41 -0.63
CA ARG A 49 5.68 7.76 0.41
C ARG A 49 6.52 7.19 1.55
N PHE A 50 7.67 6.58 1.23
CA PHE A 50 8.60 6.06 2.24
C PHE A 50 9.14 7.19 3.13
N ASP A 51 9.54 8.30 2.53
CA ASP A 51 10.05 9.47 3.27
C ASP A 51 8.98 10.10 4.19
N GLU A 52 7.73 10.22 3.72
CA GLU A 52 6.62 10.78 4.52
C GLU A 52 6.30 9.98 5.79
N VAL A 53 6.53 8.67 5.80
CA VAL A 53 6.26 7.83 6.98
C VAL A 53 7.41 7.81 7.99
N LEU A 54 8.59 8.35 7.65
CA LEU A 54 9.72 8.50 8.58
C LEU A 54 9.56 9.69 9.53
N GLY A 55 8.61 10.60 9.24
CA GLY A 55 8.31 11.78 10.05
C GLY A 55 7.42 11.48 11.25
N ALA A 56 6.82 12.55 11.80
CA ALA A 56 5.82 12.43 12.86
C ALA A 56 4.62 11.61 12.37
N ARG A 57 4.03 10.80 13.26
CA ARG A 57 2.83 10.01 12.95
C ARG A 57 1.72 10.92 12.42
N GLN A 58 1.16 10.54 11.27
CA GLN A 58 0.09 11.26 10.59
C GLN A 58 -0.90 10.26 9.95
N PRO A 59 -2.15 10.66 9.66
CA PRO A 59 -3.10 9.79 8.97
C PRO A 59 -2.59 9.36 7.59
N TYR A 60 -2.92 8.14 7.16
CA TYR A 60 -2.39 7.58 5.91
C TYR A 60 -2.83 8.38 4.67
N GLU A 61 -4.05 8.93 4.68
CA GLU A 61 -4.51 9.85 3.63
C GLU A 61 -3.59 11.06 3.48
N VAL A 62 -3.11 11.62 4.60
CA VAL A 62 -2.19 12.78 4.60
C VAL A 62 -0.83 12.39 4.03
N VAL A 63 -0.30 11.21 4.37
CA VAL A 63 0.91 10.64 3.75
C VAL A 63 0.77 10.58 2.23
N LEU A 64 -0.35 10.05 1.72
CA LEU A 64 -0.60 9.94 0.28
C LEU A 64 -0.71 11.30 -0.40
N ARG A 65 -1.48 12.24 0.19
CA ARG A 65 -1.62 13.61 -0.35
C ARG A 65 -0.27 14.33 -0.43
N ASN A 66 0.55 14.25 0.61
CA ASN A 66 1.87 14.88 0.63
C ASN A 66 2.82 14.24 -0.38
N ALA A 67 2.84 12.91 -0.46
CA ALA A 67 3.69 12.20 -1.41
C ALA A 67 3.35 12.52 -2.87
N ILE A 68 2.06 12.60 -3.22
CA ILE A 68 1.60 12.99 -4.56
C ILE A 68 1.90 14.46 -4.84
N ARG A 69 1.69 15.36 -3.87
CA ARG A 69 2.03 16.78 -4.03
C ARG A 69 3.51 16.99 -4.33
N ARG A 70 4.39 16.27 -3.60
CA ARG A 70 5.84 16.28 -3.85
C ARG A 70 6.19 15.67 -5.21
N LEU A 71 5.51 14.60 -5.61
CA LEU A 71 5.71 13.95 -6.91
C LEU A 71 5.35 14.89 -8.06
N CYS A 72 4.14 15.47 -8.04
CA CYS A 72 3.69 16.46 -9.02
C CYS A 72 4.65 17.65 -9.10
N ARG A 73 5.11 18.18 -7.95
CA ARG A 73 6.09 19.27 -7.92
C ARG A 73 7.42 18.88 -8.57
N LYS A 74 7.96 17.70 -8.25
CA LYS A 74 9.24 17.21 -8.82
C LYS A 74 9.16 17.07 -10.34
N TRP A 75 8.02 16.60 -10.83
CA TRP A 75 7.78 16.33 -12.25
C TRP A 75 7.11 17.49 -13.01
N LYS A 76 6.92 18.64 -12.34
CA LYS A 76 6.29 19.85 -12.91
C LYS A 76 4.88 19.61 -13.47
N HIS A 77 4.12 18.73 -12.82
CA HIS A 77 2.70 18.50 -13.12
C HIS A 77 1.80 19.25 -12.13
N GLN A 78 0.59 19.56 -12.58
CA GLN A 78 -0.46 20.06 -11.70
C GLN A 78 -0.81 19.00 -10.65
N TYR A 79 -0.88 19.44 -9.40
CA TYR A 79 -1.43 18.65 -8.30
C TYR A 79 -2.95 18.79 -8.29
N LEU A 80 -3.66 17.66 -8.19
CA LEU A 80 -5.10 17.60 -7.99
C LEU A 80 -5.40 16.77 -6.74
N ASP A 81 -6.12 17.34 -5.77
CA ASP A 81 -6.53 16.60 -4.56
C ASP A 81 -7.34 15.35 -4.90
N SER A 82 -8.12 15.39 -5.99
CA SER A 82 -8.88 14.25 -6.49
C SER A 82 -8.00 13.07 -6.92
N ASP A 83 -6.77 13.30 -7.38
CA ASP A 83 -5.88 12.20 -7.75
C ASP A 83 -5.29 11.53 -6.51
N ALA A 84 -4.95 12.31 -5.48
CA ALA A 84 -4.51 11.77 -4.20
C ALA A 84 -5.62 10.96 -3.50
N GLN A 85 -6.86 11.44 -3.57
CA GLN A 85 -8.02 10.76 -2.96
C GLN A 85 -8.25 9.36 -3.55
N LYS A 86 -8.11 9.19 -4.87
CA LYS A 86 -8.26 7.89 -5.54
C LYS A 86 -7.35 6.80 -4.95
N TYR A 87 -6.16 7.16 -4.46
CA TYR A 87 -5.28 6.18 -3.81
C TYR A 87 -5.84 5.72 -2.48
N TYR A 88 -6.33 6.64 -1.65
CA TYR A 88 -6.89 6.30 -0.35
C TYR A 88 -8.15 5.44 -0.51
N ASP A 89 -9.04 5.82 -1.43
CA ASP A 89 -10.30 5.10 -1.70
C ASP A 89 -10.07 3.69 -2.27
N ALA A 90 -8.97 3.49 -2.99
CA ALA A 90 -8.65 2.20 -3.61
C ALA A 90 -8.07 1.18 -2.63
N VAL A 91 -7.41 1.61 -1.55
CA VAL A 91 -6.71 0.72 -0.60
C VAL A 91 -7.62 -0.38 -0.03
N PRO A 92 -8.87 -0.08 0.43
CA PRO A 92 -9.78 -1.10 0.93
C PRO A 92 -10.28 -2.10 -0.13
N THR A 93 -10.16 -1.76 -1.42
CA THR A 93 -10.66 -2.59 -2.53
C THR A 93 -9.65 -3.64 -3.00
N TRP A 94 -8.42 -3.62 -2.49
CA TRP A 94 -7.38 -4.51 -2.96
C TRP A 94 -7.51 -5.92 -2.40
N SER A 95 -7.69 -6.87 -3.32
CA SER A 95 -7.85 -8.28 -2.98
C SER A 95 -6.56 -8.91 -2.42
N PRO A 96 -6.70 -10.02 -1.67
CA PRO A 96 -5.58 -10.85 -1.28
C PRO A 96 -4.74 -11.33 -2.47
N HIS A 97 -3.51 -11.76 -2.20
CA HIS A 97 -2.76 -12.56 -3.16
C HIS A 97 -3.53 -13.86 -3.48
N GLU A 98 -3.52 -14.29 -4.75
CA GLU A 98 -4.30 -15.45 -5.25
C GLU A 98 -4.08 -16.72 -4.40
N ASN A 99 -2.84 -16.97 -3.98
CA ASN A 99 -2.47 -18.13 -3.17
C ASN A 99 -2.48 -17.89 -1.66
N GLY A 100 -2.78 -16.67 -1.21
CA GLY A 100 -2.74 -16.30 0.22
C GLY A 100 -3.67 -17.15 1.08
N PRO A 101 -4.99 -17.20 0.79
CA PRO A 101 -5.95 -17.97 1.59
C PRO A 101 -5.62 -19.47 1.68
N ALA A 102 -5.22 -20.09 0.56
CA ALA A 102 -4.86 -21.50 0.52
C ALA A 102 -3.60 -21.83 1.33
N GLY A 103 -2.64 -20.89 1.39
CA GLY A 103 -1.45 -21.02 2.24
C GLY A 103 -1.79 -20.96 3.73
N LEU A 104 -2.60 -19.98 4.13
CA LEU A 104 -3.01 -19.79 5.53
C LEU A 104 -3.87 -20.95 6.05
N ALA A 105 -4.76 -21.50 5.22
CA ALA A 105 -5.65 -22.61 5.59
C ALA A 105 -4.90 -23.86 6.10
N LYS A 106 -3.68 -24.09 5.63
CA LYS A 106 -2.87 -25.26 6.04
C LYS A 106 -2.40 -25.20 7.49
N ILE A 107 -2.24 -24.00 8.05
CA ILE A 107 -1.69 -23.79 9.40
C ILE A 107 -2.70 -23.17 10.37
N ALA A 108 -3.83 -22.64 9.86
CA ALA A 108 -4.86 -21.98 10.65
C ALA A 108 -5.47 -22.86 11.76
N ASN A 109 -5.52 -24.18 11.56
CA ASN A 109 -6.03 -25.13 12.58
C ASN A 109 -4.98 -25.52 13.63
N GLU A 110 -3.71 -25.20 13.41
CA GLU A 110 -2.60 -25.63 14.27
C GLU A 110 -2.10 -24.52 15.19
N ILE A 111 -2.06 -23.29 14.67
CA ILE A 111 -1.56 -22.10 15.39
C ILE A 111 -2.45 -20.91 15.02
N PRO A 112 -2.95 -20.14 15.99
CA PRO A 112 -3.73 -18.93 15.71
C PRO A 112 -2.97 -17.94 14.83
N LEU A 113 -3.64 -17.47 13.78
CA LEU A 113 -3.11 -16.49 12.83
C LEU A 113 -3.66 -15.10 13.16
N VAL A 114 -2.79 -14.11 13.22
CA VAL A 114 -3.11 -12.74 13.62
C VAL A 114 -2.58 -11.77 12.59
N ILE A 115 -3.34 -10.71 12.28
CA ILE A 115 -2.83 -9.61 11.45
C ILE A 115 -2.32 -8.52 12.37
N LEU A 116 -1.10 -8.03 12.10
CA LEU A 116 -0.52 -6.84 12.69
C LEU A 116 -0.33 -5.81 11.58
N SER A 117 -1.19 -4.79 11.53
CA SER A 117 -1.22 -3.80 10.45
C SER A 117 -0.95 -2.39 10.95
N ASN A 118 -0.45 -1.54 10.06
CA ASN A 118 -0.21 -0.12 10.32
C ASN A 118 -1.51 0.71 10.36
N ASP A 119 -2.60 0.17 9.84
CA ASP A 119 -3.92 0.80 9.81
C ASP A 119 -4.78 0.30 10.97
N ILE A 120 -5.58 1.20 11.56
CA ILE A 120 -6.28 0.94 12.82
C ILE A 120 -7.75 0.51 12.63
N ASP A 121 -8.32 0.72 11.44
CA ASP A 121 -9.77 0.57 11.20
C ASP A 121 -10.17 -0.34 10.02
N LEU A 122 -9.22 -1.04 9.38
CA LEU A 122 -9.58 -2.02 8.35
C LEU A 122 -10.07 -3.31 9.03
N ALA A 123 -11.30 -3.29 9.53
CA ALA A 123 -12.03 -4.50 9.88
C ALA A 123 -12.25 -5.28 8.57
N LEU A 124 -11.38 -6.25 8.31
CA LEU A 124 -11.64 -7.32 7.33
C LEU A 124 -12.88 -8.06 7.84
N THR A 125 -14.04 -7.61 7.38
CA THR A 125 -15.35 -8.23 7.66
C THR A 125 -15.69 -9.23 6.57
#